data_AF-A0A4S0N6C4-F1
#
_entry.id   AF-A0A4S0N6C4-F1
#
_cell.length_a   1.000
_cell.length_b   1.000
_cell.length_c   1.000
_cell.angle_alpha   90.00
_cell.angle_beta   90.00
_cell.angle_gamma   90.00
#
_symmetry.space_group_name_H-M   'P 1'
#
loop_
_entity.id
_entity.type
_entity.pdbx_description
1 polymer ?
#
loop_
_entity_poly.entity_id
_entity_poly.type
_entity_poly.pdbx_seq_one_letter_code
_entity_poly.pdbx_strand_id
1 'polypeptide(L)'
;PEAGELLSTFSVIREHISASDADAVGSFVLSMTRSTDDLLAVYLLAQYCGLSTAPGGGGTIRLRIVPLFETIADLKAAPGILSGLLGVSLVRQTVRDFGARQEIMLGYSDSNKDGGFLASNWELAKAQKRLAAVGRRHNVRISFFHGRGGSVSRGGAPTGRAIAAQP
;
A
#
# COMPACT_ATOMS: atom_id res chain seq x y z
N PRO A 1 7.40 23.46 9.37
CA PRO A 1 6.00 23.27 9.81
C PRO A 1 5.45 21.93 9.31
N GLU A 2 5.50 21.68 8.00
CA GLU A 2 4.98 20.45 7.35
C GLU A 2 5.64 19.16 7.86
N ALA A 3 6.98 19.14 7.98
CA ALA A 3 7.69 17.99 8.54
C ALA A 3 7.28 17.69 10.00
N GLY A 4 6.97 18.73 10.78
CA GLY A 4 6.51 18.59 12.16
C GLY A 4 5.09 17.99 12.24
N GLU A 5 4.24 18.30 11.28
CA GLU A 5 2.88 17.74 11.19
C GLU A 5 2.94 16.22 10.93
N LEU A 6 3.73 15.78 9.95
CA LEU A 6 3.91 14.35 9.65
C LEU A 6 4.45 13.57 10.86
N LEU A 7 5.47 14.09 11.55
CA LEU A 7 6.01 13.47 12.76
C LEU A 7 5.00 13.43 13.91
N SER A 8 4.15 14.47 14.01
CA SER A 8 3.05 14.52 14.97
C SER A 8 2.00 13.45 14.67
N THR A 9 1.67 13.22 13.39
CA THR A 9 0.79 12.13 12.97
C THR A 9 1.32 10.77 13.41
N PHE A 10 2.61 10.47 13.16
CA PHE A 10 3.21 9.22 13.62
C PHE A 10 3.21 9.08 15.15
N SER A 11 3.37 10.19 15.87
CA SER A 11 3.31 10.21 17.34
C SER A 11 1.92 9.83 17.86
N VAL A 12 0.86 10.39 17.24
CA VAL A 12 -0.54 10.03 17.56
C VAL A 12 -0.82 8.57 17.24
N ILE A 13 -0.37 8.07 16.09
CA ILE A 13 -0.50 6.66 15.70
C ILE A 13 0.15 5.75 16.77
N ARG A 14 1.38 6.06 17.18
CA ARG A 14 2.09 5.28 18.20
C ARG A 14 1.32 5.26 19.52
N GLU A 15 0.82 6.41 19.95
CA GLU A 15 0.09 6.53 21.21
C GLU A 15 -1.14 5.62 21.23
N HIS A 16 -1.94 5.62 20.16
CA HIS A 16 -3.15 4.81 20.09
C HIS A 16 -2.85 3.31 19.96
N ILE A 17 -1.88 2.92 19.13
CA ILE A 17 -1.47 1.51 18.95
C ILE A 17 -0.82 0.94 20.23
N SER A 18 -0.22 1.78 21.07
CA SER A 18 0.49 1.34 22.28
C SER A 18 -0.37 1.40 23.55
N ALA A 19 -1.28 2.37 23.66
CA ALA A 19 -2.00 2.65 24.92
C ALA A 19 -3.48 2.26 24.89
N SER A 20 -4.11 2.15 23.72
CA SER A 20 -5.56 1.96 23.62
C SER A 20 -5.92 0.64 22.93
N ASP A 21 -5.65 0.55 21.64
CA ASP A 21 -6.03 -0.60 20.82
C ASP A 21 -5.05 -0.70 19.64
N ALA A 22 -4.44 -1.87 19.48
CA ALA A 22 -3.51 -2.14 18.39
C ALA A 22 -4.19 -2.05 17.01
N ASP A 23 -5.52 -2.21 16.95
CA ASP A 23 -6.32 -2.15 15.73
C ASP A 23 -7.01 -0.78 15.51
N ALA A 24 -6.75 0.22 16.38
CA ALA A 24 -7.33 1.57 16.26
C ALA A 24 -6.94 2.28 14.94
N VAL A 25 -5.79 1.92 14.37
CA VAL A 25 -5.28 2.45 13.10
C VAL A 25 -5.08 1.28 12.14
N GLY A 26 -5.84 1.27 11.03
CA GLY A 26 -5.77 0.20 10.04
C GLY A 26 -4.50 0.24 9.19
N SER A 27 -4.47 1.10 8.18
CA SER A 27 -3.38 1.20 7.20
C SER A 27 -2.96 2.66 7.00
N PHE A 28 -1.66 2.90 6.93
CA PHE A 28 -1.08 4.16 6.47
C PHE A 28 -0.92 4.09 4.95
N VAL A 29 -1.73 4.87 4.23
CA VAL A 29 -1.70 4.94 2.78
C VAL A 29 -0.72 6.02 2.33
N LEU A 30 0.26 5.65 1.50
CA LEU A 30 1.17 6.59 0.85
C LEU A 30 0.66 6.91 -0.56
N SER A 31 0.03 8.08 -0.72
CA SER A 31 -0.37 8.61 -2.03
C SER A 31 0.84 8.92 -2.92
N MET A 32 0.64 8.96 -4.24
CA MET A 32 1.67 9.28 -5.23
C MET A 32 2.95 8.45 -5.09
N THR A 33 2.82 7.14 -4.81
CA THR A 33 3.99 6.26 -4.68
C THR A 33 4.64 6.02 -6.04
N ARG A 34 5.91 6.42 -6.20
CA ARG A 34 6.67 6.35 -7.46
C ARG A 34 7.93 5.50 -7.39
N SER A 35 8.42 5.22 -6.19
CA SER A 35 9.64 4.47 -5.97
C SER A 35 9.58 3.54 -4.76
N THR A 36 10.52 2.59 -4.69
CA THR A 36 10.75 1.80 -3.47
C THR A 36 11.18 2.68 -2.31
N ASP A 37 11.96 3.72 -2.59
CA ASP A 37 12.53 4.62 -1.59
C ASP A 37 11.44 5.45 -0.91
N ASP A 38 10.38 5.82 -1.62
CA ASP A 38 9.22 6.51 -1.04
C ASP A 38 8.61 5.69 0.10
N LEU A 39 8.47 4.37 -0.12
CA LEU A 39 7.92 3.46 0.88
C LEU A 39 8.93 3.23 2.02
N LEU A 40 10.21 3.02 1.70
CA LEU A 40 11.25 2.85 2.71
C LEU A 40 11.43 4.09 3.59
N ALA A 41 11.21 5.29 3.05
CA ALA A 41 11.20 6.51 3.84
C ALA A 41 10.08 6.49 4.90
N VAL A 42 8.89 5.97 4.57
CA VAL A 42 7.79 5.81 5.55
C VAL A 42 8.16 4.76 6.62
N TYR A 43 8.76 3.63 6.24
CA TYR A 43 9.26 2.64 7.21
C TYR A 43 10.30 3.26 8.16
N LEU A 44 11.22 4.06 7.63
CA LEU A 44 12.26 4.74 8.39
C LEU A 44 11.65 5.77 9.35
N LEU A 45 10.72 6.60 8.90
CA LEU A 45 10.02 7.57 9.74
C LEU A 45 9.23 6.89 10.86
N ALA A 46 8.51 5.81 10.55
CA ALA A 46 7.79 5.04 11.55
C ALA A 46 8.75 4.48 12.61
N GLN A 47 9.92 4.00 12.20
CA GLN A 47 10.96 3.55 13.12
C GLN A 47 11.45 4.69 14.02
N TYR A 48 11.78 5.86 13.47
CA TYR A 48 12.23 7.04 14.23
C TYR A 48 11.17 7.55 15.20
N CYS A 49 9.88 7.43 14.85
CA CYS A 49 8.79 7.82 15.71
C CYS A 49 8.47 6.80 16.81
N GLY A 50 9.16 5.65 16.85
CA GLY A 50 9.00 4.64 17.89
C GLY A 50 7.89 3.63 17.62
N LEU A 51 7.55 3.39 16.34
CA LEU A 51 6.65 2.31 15.92
C LEU A 51 7.38 0.97 15.72
N SER A 52 8.68 0.89 16.05
CA SER A 52 9.42 -0.37 16.01
C SER A 52 8.99 -1.31 17.14
N THR A 53 8.98 -2.62 16.87
CA THR A 53 8.75 -3.66 17.88
C THR A 53 9.96 -3.88 18.80
N ALA A 54 11.15 -3.39 18.43
CA ALA A 54 12.35 -3.50 19.26
C ALA A 54 13.14 -2.16 19.36
N PRO A 55 13.84 -1.92 20.49
CA PRO A 55 14.73 -0.77 20.64
C PRO A 55 15.92 -0.79 19.67
N GLY A 56 16.57 0.36 19.50
CA GLY A 56 17.84 0.46 18.75
C GLY A 56 17.70 0.27 17.24
N GLY A 57 16.48 0.34 16.70
CA GLY A 57 16.23 0.20 15.27
C GLY A 57 16.26 -1.23 14.73
N GLY A 58 16.26 -2.22 15.62
CA GLY A 58 15.96 -3.60 15.26
C GLY A 58 14.45 -3.86 15.23
N GLY A 59 14.05 -5.06 14.79
CA GLY A 59 12.65 -5.50 14.79
C GLY A 59 11.86 -5.15 13.53
N THR A 60 10.55 -5.07 13.68
CA THR A 60 9.54 -4.83 12.65
C THR A 60 8.75 -3.57 12.96
N ILE A 61 7.98 -3.07 11.99
CA ILE A 61 7.18 -1.85 12.18
C ILE A 61 5.73 -2.21 12.51
N ARG A 62 5.21 -1.66 13.61
CA ARG A 62 3.82 -1.81 14.07
C ARG A 62 2.85 -0.91 13.29
N LEU A 63 2.96 -0.87 11.96
CA LEU A 63 2.09 -0.09 11.09
C LEU A 63 2.03 -0.73 9.70
N ARG A 64 0.82 -0.93 9.18
CA ARG A 64 0.62 -1.41 7.79
C ARG A 64 0.84 -0.23 6.85
N ILE A 65 1.87 -0.31 6.00
CA ILE A 65 2.15 0.70 4.97
C ILE A 65 1.61 0.20 3.63
N VAL A 66 0.72 0.99 3.02
CA VAL A 66 0.01 0.65 1.79
C VAL A 66 0.39 1.65 0.69
N PRO A 67 1.06 1.21 -0.40
CA PRO A 67 1.30 2.08 -1.54
C PRO A 67 -0.01 2.35 -2.29
N LEU A 68 -0.21 3.60 -2.72
CA LEU A 68 -1.26 4.00 -3.65
C LEU A 68 -0.62 4.37 -5.00
N PHE A 69 -0.96 3.58 -6.03
CA PHE A 69 -0.56 3.82 -7.42
C PHE A 69 -1.70 4.49 -8.19
N GLU A 70 -1.46 5.69 -8.71
CA GLU A 70 -2.52 6.58 -9.19
C GLU A 70 -2.45 6.85 -10.68
N THR A 71 -1.24 6.92 -11.27
CA THR A 71 -1.06 7.19 -12.70
C THR A 71 -0.76 5.91 -13.50
N ILE A 72 -0.85 5.98 -14.83
CA ILE A 72 -0.48 4.85 -15.69
C ILE A 72 1.00 4.52 -15.57
N ALA A 73 1.86 5.53 -15.39
CA ALA A 73 3.28 5.33 -15.18
C ALA A 73 3.54 4.55 -13.88
N ASP A 74 2.86 4.94 -12.80
CA ASP A 74 2.99 4.29 -11.49
C ASP A 74 2.51 2.84 -11.56
N LEU A 75 1.37 2.57 -12.20
CA LEU A 75 0.85 1.20 -12.39
C LEU A 75 1.81 0.30 -13.17
N LYS A 76 2.53 0.85 -14.15
CA LYS A 76 3.56 0.12 -14.91
C LYS A 76 4.80 -0.15 -14.06
N ALA A 77 5.19 0.78 -13.19
CA ALA A 77 6.35 0.66 -12.30
C ALA A 77 6.08 -0.18 -11.05
N ALA A 78 4.81 -0.27 -10.62
CA ALA A 78 4.37 -0.91 -9.38
C ALA A 78 4.95 -2.31 -9.13
N PRO A 79 5.06 -3.24 -10.10
CA PRO A 79 5.66 -4.55 -9.87
C PRO A 79 7.13 -4.48 -9.45
N GLY A 80 7.90 -3.54 -10.03
CA GLY A 80 9.30 -3.32 -9.69
C GLY A 80 9.45 -2.72 -8.30
N ILE A 81 8.63 -1.70 -8.00
CA ILE A 81 8.57 -1.04 -6.68
C ILE A 81 8.26 -2.06 -5.58
N LEU A 82 7.20 -2.87 -5.77
CA LEU A 82 6.81 -3.89 -4.79
C LEU A 82 7.90 -4.96 -4.63
N SER A 83 8.54 -5.40 -5.73
CA SER A 83 9.60 -6.40 -5.67
C SER A 83 10.82 -5.88 -4.91
N GLY A 84 11.20 -4.61 -5.12
CA GLY A 84 12.27 -3.95 -4.38
C GLY A 84 11.93 -3.85 -2.89
N LEU A 85 10.71 -3.42 -2.57
CA LEU A 85 10.23 -3.30 -1.20
C LEU A 85 10.26 -4.65 -0.46
N LEU A 86 9.70 -5.71 -1.07
CA LEU A 86 9.73 -7.08 -0.50
C LEU A 86 11.13 -7.72 -0.56
N GLY A 87 12.11 -7.07 -1.19
CA GLY A 87 13.52 -7.40 -1.14
C GLY A 87 14.20 -7.03 0.19
N VAL A 88 13.60 -6.12 0.97
CA VAL A 88 14.15 -5.66 2.25
C VAL A 88 13.73 -6.58 3.40
N SER A 89 14.68 -7.03 4.22
CA SER A 89 14.45 -8.00 5.30
C SER A 89 13.48 -7.49 6.37
N LEU A 90 13.65 -6.24 6.83
CA LEU A 90 12.77 -5.59 7.80
C LEU A 90 11.32 -5.55 7.29
N VAL A 91 11.14 -5.23 6.01
CA VAL A 91 9.81 -5.16 5.39
C VAL A 91 9.19 -6.55 5.28
N ARG A 92 9.93 -7.56 4.83
CA ARG A 92 9.41 -8.94 4.79
C ARG A 92 8.97 -9.44 6.15
N GLN A 93 9.75 -9.15 7.20
CA GLN A 93 9.39 -9.53 8.56
C GLN A 93 8.12 -8.79 9.01
N THR A 94 8.06 -7.48 8.79
CA THR A 94 6.86 -6.68 9.08
C THR A 94 5.61 -7.21 8.37
N VAL A 95 5.71 -7.54 7.08
CA VAL A 95 4.60 -8.13 6.30
C VAL A 95 4.18 -9.50 6.84
N ARG A 96 5.11 -10.30 7.37
CA ARG A 96 4.81 -11.59 8.00
C ARG A 96 4.06 -11.42 9.32
N ASP A 97 4.43 -10.45 10.14
CA ASP A 97 3.70 -10.11 11.37
C ASP A 97 2.23 -9.76 11.07
N PHE A 98 2.00 -9.18 9.89
CA PHE A 98 0.67 -8.88 9.35
C PHE A 98 0.02 -10.02 8.54
N GLY A 99 0.43 -11.27 8.79
CA GLY A 99 -0.17 -12.46 8.19
C GLY A 99 0.33 -12.79 6.78
N ALA A 100 1.55 -12.35 6.45
CA ALA A 100 2.16 -12.48 5.12
C ALA A 100 1.25 -11.91 4.00
N ARG A 101 0.63 -10.76 4.28
CA ARG A 101 -0.30 -10.08 3.36
C ARG A 101 0.13 -8.63 3.16
N GLN A 102 0.36 -8.24 1.91
CA GLN A 102 0.61 -6.86 1.52
C GLN A 102 -0.62 -6.30 0.82
N GLU A 103 -1.17 -5.23 1.38
CA GLU A 103 -2.25 -4.47 0.75
C GLU A 103 -1.67 -3.39 -0.18
N ILE A 104 -2.35 -3.16 -1.30
CA ILE A 104 -1.96 -2.19 -2.34
C ILE A 104 -3.20 -1.45 -2.76
N MET A 105 -3.17 -0.12 -2.72
CA MET A 105 -4.28 0.70 -3.15
C MET A 105 -4.14 1.08 -4.63
N LEU A 106 -5.26 1.01 -5.35
CA LEU A 106 -5.32 1.33 -6.78
C LEU A 106 -6.21 2.57 -7.01
N GLY A 107 -5.63 3.61 -7.63
CA GLY A 107 -6.31 4.86 -7.95
C GLY A 107 -6.93 4.86 -9.34
N TYR A 108 -8.25 4.65 -9.44
CA TYR A 108 -8.96 4.60 -10.73
C TYR A 108 -9.20 5.98 -11.35
N SER A 109 -9.57 6.98 -10.53
CA SER A 109 -10.00 8.29 -11.02
C SER A 109 -8.86 9.08 -11.64
N ASP A 110 -7.69 9.08 -11.00
CA ASP A 110 -6.55 9.84 -11.50
C ASP A 110 -5.89 9.14 -12.69
N SER A 111 -5.89 7.80 -12.73
CA SER A 111 -5.52 7.05 -13.93
C SER A 111 -6.44 7.37 -15.11
N ASN A 112 -7.74 7.56 -14.89
CA ASN A 112 -8.69 7.92 -15.96
C ASN A 112 -8.44 9.32 -16.52
N LYS A 113 -7.97 10.28 -15.70
CA LYS A 113 -7.59 11.62 -16.16
C LYS A 113 -6.30 11.59 -16.99
N ASP A 114 -5.42 10.62 -16.72
CA ASP A 114 -4.11 10.49 -17.36
C ASP A 114 -4.19 9.89 -18.79
N GLY A 115 -4.90 8.77 -18.98
CA GLY A 115 -4.93 8.06 -20.27
C GLY A 115 -6.31 7.73 -20.83
N GLY A 116 -7.38 8.19 -20.19
CA GLY A 116 -8.75 7.86 -20.56
C GLY A 116 -9.19 6.46 -20.12
N PHE A 117 -10.51 6.29 -19.94
CA PHE A 117 -11.12 5.16 -19.24
C PHE A 117 -10.65 3.76 -19.68
N LEU A 118 -10.52 3.50 -20.98
CA LEU A 118 -10.17 2.18 -21.49
C LEU A 118 -8.71 1.81 -21.17
N ALA A 119 -7.78 2.73 -21.44
CA ALA A 119 -6.36 2.52 -21.20
C ALA A 119 -6.10 2.30 -19.70
N SER A 120 -6.71 3.12 -18.85
CA SER A 120 -6.58 3.05 -17.40
C SER A 120 -7.06 1.72 -16.84
N ASN A 121 -8.24 1.25 -17.25
CA ASN A 121 -8.75 -0.06 -16.81
C ASN A 121 -7.88 -1.23 -17.31
N TRP A 122 -7.36 -1.15 -18.54
CA TRP A 122 -6.46 -2.16 -19.07
C TRP A 122 -5.13 -2.21 -18.31
N GLU A 123 -4.54 -1.05 -18.00
CA GLU A 123 -3.31 -0.98 -17.21
C GLU A 123 -3.51 -1.45 -15.78
N LEU A 124 -4.65 -1.12 -15.15
CA LEU A 124 -5.03 -1.65 -13.84
C LEU A 124 -5.11 -3.17 -13.82
N ALA A 125 -5.78 -3.78 -14.80
CA ALA A 125 -5.89 -5.23 -14.91
C ALA A 125 -4.50 -5.90 -15.10
N LYS A 126 -3.63 -5.29 -15.92
CA LYS A 126 -2.25 -5.77 -16.09
C LYS A 126 -1.43 -5.62 -14.81
N ALA A 127 -1.55 -4.48 -14.12
CA ALA A 127 -0.85 -4.22 -12.87
C ALA A 127 -1.24 -5.23 -11.79
N GLN A 128 -2.54 -5.48 -11.60
CA GLN A 128 -3.04 -6.48 -10.65
C GLN A 128 -2.45 -7.88 -10.89
N LYS A 129 -2.48 -8.37 -12.14
CA LYS A 129 -1.87 -9.66 -12.51
C LYS A 129 -0.39 -9.73 -12.18
N ARG A 130 0.35 -8.65 -12.51
CA ARG A 130 1.80 -8.56 -12.28
C ARG A 130 2.13 -8.47 -10.79
N LEU A 131 1.39 -7.68 -10.02
CA LEU A 131 1.54 -7.54 -8.58
C LEU A 131 1.24 -8.85 -7.86
N ALA A 132 0.16 -9.55 -8.24
CA ALA A 132 -0.14 -10.88 -7.71
C ALA A 132 1.00 -11.88 -8.00
N ALA A 133 1.64 -11.80 -9.18
CA ALA A 133 2.81 -12.61 -9.50
C ALA A 133 4.04 -12.26 -8.64
N VAL A 134 4.29 -10.97 -8.37
CA VAL A 134 5.34 -10.53 -7.43
C VAL A 134 5.07 -11.11 -6.05
N GLY A 135 3.85 -10.99 -5.53
CA GLY A 135 3.47 -11.55 -4.23
C GLY A 135 3.75 -13.05 -4.14
N ARG A 136 3.33 -13.83 -5.16
CA ARG A 136 3.64 -15.27 -5.24
C ARG A 136 5.14 -15.56 -5.16
N ARG A 137 5.99 -14.81 -5.89
CA ARG A 137 7.45 -14.99 -5.84
C ARG A 137 8.06 -14.74 -4.45
N HIS A 138 7.47 -13.82 -3.69
CA HIS A 138 7.94 -13.47 -2.34
C HIS A 138 7.21 -14.23 -1.21
N ASN A 139 6.31 -15.16 -1.54
CA ASN A 139 5.42 -15.85 -0.58
C ASN A 139 4.56 -14.87 0.24
N VAL A 140 4.05 -13.82 -0.40
CA VAL A 140 3.18 -12.80 0.19
C VAL A 140 1.86 -12.74 -0.56
N ARG A 141 0.75 -12.78 0.16
CA ARG A 141 -0.60 -12.60 -0.41
C ARG A 141 -0.82 -11.13 -0.73
N ILE A 142 -1.21 -10.81 -1.96
CA ILE A 142 -1.56 -9.44 -2.34
C ILE A 142 -3.05 -9.21 -2.14
N SER A 143 -3.39 -8.09 -1.52
CA SER A 143 -4.75 -7.59 -1.39
C SER A 143 -4.87 -6.26 -2.10
N PHE A 144 -5.92 -6.09 -2.89
CA PHE A 144 -6.18 -4.83 -3.57
C PHE A 144 -7.20 -4.02 -2.80
N PHE A 145 -6.79 -2.82 -2.38
CA PHE A 145 -7.68 -1.79 -1.87
C PHE A 145 -8.12 -0.91 -3.05
N HIS A 146 -9.36 -1.08 -3.47
CA HIS A 146 -9.93 -0.30 -4.57
C HIS A 146 -10.36 1.09 -4.07
N GLY A 147 -9.68 2.14 -4.54
CA GLY A 147 -10.07 3.52 -4.28
C GLY A 147 -11.40 3.91 -4.94
N ARG A 148 -11.90 5.10 -4.64
CA ARG A 148 -13.14 5.62 -5.25
C ARG A 148 -12.98 5.78 -6.76
N GLY A 149 -14.05 5.46 -7.50
CA GLY A 149 -14.19 5.75 -8.93
C GLY A 149 -14.07 4.54 -9.86
N GLY A 150 -13.66 3.37 -9.37
CA GLY A 150 -13.68 2.11 -10.12
C GLY A 150 -15.09 1.56 -10.33
N SER A 151 -15.27 0.65 -11.30
CA SER A 151 -16.58 0.02 -11.60
C SER A 151 -17.23 -0.62 -10.36
N VAL A 152 -16.43 -1.18 -9.45
CA VAL A 152 -16.85 -1.75 -8.15
C VAL A 152 -17.52 -0.71 -7.25
N SER A 153 -17.11 0.55 -7.33
CA SER A 153 -17.58 1.65 -6.45
C SER A 153 -18.73 2.48 -7.02
N ARG A 154 -19.07 2.32 -8.31
CA ARG A 154 -20.06 3.16 -9.00
C ARG A 154 -21.49 2.63 -8.97
N GLY A 155 -21.75 1.47 -8.35
CA GLY A 155 -23.11 0.95 -8.12
C GLY A 155 -23.96 0.66 -9.37
N GLY A 156 -23.45 0.91 -10.59
CA GLY A 156 -24.21 0.82 -11.84
C GLY A 156 -24.17 -0.55 -12.54
N ALA A 157 -23.16 -1.38 -12.25
CA ALA A 157 -23.14 -2.80 -12.59
C ALA A 157 -23.21 -3.60 -11.29
N PRO A 158 -23.86 -4.78 -11.24
CA PRO A 158 -23.96 -5.55 -10.01
C PRO A 158 -22.56 -5.74 -9.44
N THR A 159 -22.33 -5.29 -8.20
CA THR A 159 -21.01 -5.35 -7.56
C THR A 159 -20.40 -6.75 -7.65
N GLY A 160 -21.24 -7.80 -7.60
CA GLY A 160 -20.84 -9.19 -7.83
C GLY A 160 -20.19 -9.44 -9.19
N ARG A 161 -20.69 -8.82 -10.28
CA ARG A 161 -20.09 -8.92 -11.62
C ARG A 161 -18.76 -8.16 -11.71
N ALA A 162 -18.66 -7.00 -11.07
CA ALA A 162 -17.44 -6.20 -11.06
C ALA A 162 -16.31 -6.87 -10.25
N ILE A 163 -16.66 -7.57 -9.17
CA ILE A 163 -15.74 -8.43 -8.40
C ILE A 163 -15.36 -9.66 -9.22
N ALA A 164 -16.32 -10.37 -9.82
CA ALA A 164 -16.05 -11.57 -10.62
C ALA A 164 -15.20 -11.29 -11.86
N ALA A 165 -15.20 -10.05 -12.36
CA ALA A 165 -14.38 -9.61 -13.48
C ALA A 165 -12.95 -9.19 -13.09
N GLN A 166 -12.59 -9.19 -11.80
CA GLN A 166 -11.21 -8.95 -11.37
C GLN A 166 -10.32 -10.14 -11.77
N PRO A 167 -9.07 -9.89 -12.20
CA PRO A 167 -8.11 -10.92 -12.60
C PRO A 167 -7.43 -11.62 -11.42
#